data_AF-A0A7J9Z0T5-F1
#
_entry.id   AF-A0A7J9Z0T5-F1
#
_cell.length_a   1.000
_cell.length_b   1.000
_cell.length_c   1.000
_cell.angle_alpha   90.00
_cell.angle_beta   90.00
_cell.angle_gamma   90.00
#
_symmetry.space_group_name_H-M   'P 1'
#
loop_
_entity.id
_entity.type
_entity.pdbx_description
1 polymer ?
#
loop_
_entity_poly.entity_id
_entity_poly.type
_entity_poly.pdbx_seq_one_letter_code
_entity_poly.pdbx_strand_id
1 'polypeptide(L)'
;MRPHHRHPGRRRPAIERARSVGRRQLGHAGAAAAGAAGGRAGRRGVQALRRRAPLPPLLPHRPGAPAHGRGARPAARCRLERGARARHLEPGRARRRGGAGLTKAALTFCVALLLLPALAISAATGGINLSTPSNSALADIPPDYLLLYQQAGLAFDVPWEVLAAIGKVECDHGRYPHPACWQQGAENQAGAGGPMQFLASTWRRYGIDADQNGVADRWNPADAVVSAANYLAAPGAPDDLKGATYAYNPSPAYVATVLAWAERYQEAFAEGTTAPVDVGALPALGDPAALERAVLSNPNIELRPEAEADVQAGRVDPRVLAALLALSQHFSLAGVGPFVSGHSYYVAGTNRPSNHAFGRAVDIGSIDGELVSPSNGAARQAALALAALPAPLRPDEIGSPFAELEA
;
A
#
# COMPACT_ATOMS: atom_id res chain seq x y z
N MET A 1 -19.88 43.88 63.14
CA MET A 1 -18.63 44.31 62.45
C MET A 1 -18.03 43.13 61.69
N ARG A 2 -17.40 43.38 60.55
CA ARG A 2 -16.29 42.57 59.97
C ARG A 2 -14.95 43.21 60.43
N PRO A 3 -13.74 42.65 60.19
CA PRO A 3 -13.35 41.35 59.61
C PRO A 3 -12.61 40.48 60.69
N HIS A 4 -11.61 39.59 60.51
CA HIS A 4 -10.79 39.16 59.34
C HIS A 4 -10.21 37.72 59.49
N HIS A 5 -9.05 37.43 58.86
CA HIS A 5 -8.40 36.11 58.70
C HIS A 5 -7.34 35.73 59.76
N ARG A 6 -7.02 34.42 59.84
CA ARG A 6 -5.69 33.91 59.40
C ARG A 6 -5.72 32.40 59.06
N HIS A 7 -4.95 32.01 58.02
CA HIS A 7 -4.71 30.63 57.61
C HIS A 7 -3.33 30.16 58.09
N PRO A 8 -3.15 28.86 58.39
CA PRO A 8 -1.84 28.22 58.42
C PRO A 8 -1.73 26.98 57.50
N GLY A 9 -0.51 26.68 57.03
CA GLY A 9 -0.08 25.29 56.80
C GLY A 9 -0.25 24.67 55.40
N ARG A 10 0.71 24.93 54.50
CA ARG A 10 1.19 23.91 53.54
C ARG A 10 2.71 23.87 53.58
N ARG A 11 3.27 22.78 54.12
CA ARG A 11 4.71 22.43 53.97
C ARG A 11 4.84 21.28 52.98
N ARG A 12 5.88 21.30 52.14
CA ARG A 12 6.23 20.17 51.27
C ARG A 12 6.94 19.09 52.11
N PRO A 13 6.70 17.78 51.87
CA PRO A 13 7.54 16.72 52.43
C PRO A 13 8.93 16.71 51.79
N ALA A 14 9.92 16.17 52.49
CA ALA A 14 11.28 15.99 52.00
C ALA A 14 11.43 14.64 51.26
N ILE A 15 12.43 14.54 50.39
CA ILE A 15 12.80 13.29 49.70
C ILE A 15 13.82 12.55 50.57
N GLU A 16 13.43 11.41 51.12
CA GLU A 16 14.31 10.56 51.93
C GLU A 16 14.91 9.43 51.08
N ARG A 17 16.25 9.33 51.05
CA ARG A 17 16.97 8.28 50.31
C ARG A 17 17.35 7.13 51.24
N ALA A 18 16.52 6.09 51.27
CA ALA A 18 16.87 4.84 51.93
C ALA A 18 18.08 4.15 51.25
N ARG A 19 18.95 3.53 52.06
CA ARG A 19 20.05 2.66 51.63
C ARG A 19 19.83 1.25 52.17
N SER A 20 19.96 0.25 51.30
CA SER A 20 20.34 -1.13 51.65
C SER A 20 21.63 -1.43 50.87
N VAL A 21 22.75 -1.86 51.47
CA VAL A 21 22.99 -3.04 52.32
C VAL A 21 22.72 -4.33 51.55
N GLY A 22 23.77 -5.14 51.37
CA GLY A 22 23.70 -6.45 50.72
C GLY A 22 24.98 -7.26 50.97
N ARG A 23 25.00 -8.55 50.61
CA ARG A 23 26.20 -9.41 50.63
C ARG A 23 26.01 -10.71 49.85
N ARG A 24 27.06 -11.11 49.11
CA ARG A 24 27.49 -12.47 48.70
C ARG A 24 26.49 -13.32 47.87
N GLN A 25 26.85 -13.81 46.67
CA GLN A 25 27.94 -14.73 46.28
C GLN A 25 27.78 -16.18 46.76
N LEU A 26 27.58 -17.08 45.79
CA LEU A 26 28.04 -18.48 45.60
C LEU A 26 27.40 -18.94 44.25
N GLY A 27 27.94 -19.84 43.42
CA GLY A 27 29.22 -20.55 43.38
C GLY A 27 29.13 -21.69 42.35
N HIS A 28 30.07 -21.84 41.41
CA HIS A 28 29.99 -22.84 40.32
C HIS A 28 30.77 -24.14 40.58
N ALA A 29 30.08 -25.28 40.43
CA ALA A 29 30.52 -26.64 40.06
C ALA A 29 29.24 -27.38 39.63
N GLY A 30 29.15 -28.38 38.74
CA GLY A 30 30.10 -29.39 38.25
C GLY A 30 29.60 -30.77 38.75
N ALA A 31 29.42 -31.86 38.00
CA ALA A 31 29.59 -32.31 36.61
C ALA A 31 29.31 -33.85 36.66
N ALA A 32 29.37 -34.58 35.52
CA ALA A 32 29.27 -36.06 35.40
C ALA A 32 27.88 -36.72 35.66
N ALA A 33 27.56 -37.92 35.13
CA ALA A 33 28.00 -38.65 33.92
C ALA A 33 27.09 -39.88 33.63
N ALA A 34 27.28 -40.50 32.45
CA ALA A 34 26.68 -41.76 31.94
C ALA A 34 25.17 -41.73 31.60
N GLY A 35 24.66 -42.55 30.67
CA GLY A 35 25.29 -43.55 29.79
C GLY A 35 24.67 -43.57 28.37
N ALA A 36 25.22 -44.34 27.44
CA ALA A 36 24.92 -44.18 26.00
C ALA A 36 24.64 -45.47 25.21
N ALA A 37 23.56 -45.46 24.43
CA ALA A 37 23.29 -46.22 23.20
C ALA A 37 22.03 -45.64 22.53
N GLY A 38 21.86 -45.58 21.20
CA GLY A 38 22.78 -45.86 20.11
C GLY A 38 22.03 -45.92 18.77
N GLY A 39 22.16 -44.91 17.90
CA GLY A 39 21.48 -44.89 16.60
C GLY A 39 21.73 -43.62 15.78
N ARG A 40 22.32 -43.76 14.59
CA ARG A 40 22.56 -42.66 13.64
C ARG A 40 21.56 -42.72 12.47
N ALA A 41 20.77 -41.67 12.29
CA ALA A 41 20.21 -41.29 10.99
C ALA A 41 20.14 -39.75 10.93
N GLY A 42 20.84 -39.14 9.97
CA GLY A 42 21.04 -37.68 9.97
C GLY A 42 20.03 -36.92 9.11
N ARG A 43 19.26 -36.01 9.73
CA ARG A 43 18.68 -34.84 9.06
C ARG A 43 18.99 -33.59 9.89
N ARG A 44 19.79 -32.67 9.34
CA ARG A 44 20.03 -31.35 9.95
C ARG A 44 18.83 -30.46 9.64
N GLY A 45 18.11 -30.03 10.67
CA GLY A 45 17.31 -28.82 10.59
C GLY A 45 18.20 -27.58 10.67
N VAL A 46 17.79 -26.50 10.03
CA VAL A 46 18.17 -25.13 10.37
C VAL A 46 16.88 -24.37 10.63
N GLN A 47 16.89 -23.50 11.63
CA GLN A 47 15.67 -22.90 12.21
C GLN A 47 15.07 -21.81 11.32
N ALA A 48 13.77 -21.55 11.52
CA ALA A 48 13.07 -20.48 10.85
C ALA A 48 13.64 -19.10 11.20
N LEU A 49 13.90 -18.28 10.17
CA LEU A 49 14.11 -16.84 10.30
C LEU A 49 12.89 -16.08 9.77
N ARG A 50 11.71 -16.30 10.40
CA ARG A 50 10.56 -15.40 10.24
C ARG A 50 10.89 -14.06 10.92
N ARG A 51 11.49 -13.15 10.16
CA ARG A 51 11.45 -11.70 10.39
C ARG A 51 10.98 -11.04 9.10
N ARG A 52 9.74 -10.54 9.07
CA ARG A 52 9.34 -9.52 8.09
C ARG A 52 10.35 -8.37 8.24
N ALA A 53 11.03 -7.99 7.16
CA ALA A 53 11.89 -6.81 7.20
C ALA A 53 10.98 -5.56 7.32
N PRO A 54 11.29 -4.60 8.21
CA PRO A 54 10.61 -3.31 8.17
C PRO A 54 10.94 -2.63 6.83
N LEU A 55 9.94 -1.99 6.22
CA LEU A 55 10.15 -1.19 5.01
C LEU A 55 11.24 -0.13 5.27
N PRO A 56 12.19 0.09 4.33
CA PRO A 56 13.18 1.14 4.50
C PRO A 56 12.49 2.51 4.50
N PRO A 57 12.89 3.45 5.38
CA PRO A 57 12.37 4.80 5.33
C PRO A 57 12.78 5.48 4.02
N LEU A 58 11.91 6.35 3.49
CA LEU A 58 12.21 7.20 2.34
C LEU A 58 13.55 7.92 2.56
N LEU A 59 14.45 7.82 1.58
CA LEU A 59 15.86 8.19 1.74
C LEU A 59 16.04 9.69 2.05
N PRO A 60 16.75 10.07 3.13
CA PRO A 60 17.01 11.47 3.43
C PRO A 60 18.02 12.07 2.45
N HIS A 61 17.84 13.35 2.09
CA HIS A 61 18.75 14.09 1.22
C HIS A 61 20.20 14.10 1.76
N ARG A 62 21.18 13.94 0.86
CA ARG A 62 22.59 14.20 1.18
C ARG A 62 22.85 15.72 1.28
N PRO A 63 23.62 16.18 2.29
CA PRO A 63 24.10 17.56 2.31
C PRO A 63 25.23 17.75 1.29
N GLY A 64 25.18 18.84 0.52
CA GLY A 64 26.25 19.27 -0.38
C GLY A 64 26.98 20.51 0.15
N ALA A 65 28.30 20.57 -0.06
CA ALA A 65 29.14 21.72 0.29
C ALA A 65 30.43 21.75 -0.56
N PRO A 66 31.11 22.91 -0.70
CA PRO A 66 30.63 24.28 -0.65
C PRO A 66 30.75 24.99 -2.03
N ALA A 67 30.14 26.16 -2.18
CA ALA A 67 30.20 26.91 -3.45
C ALA A 67 31.48 27.76 -3.59
N HIS A 68 32.20 27.60 -4.72
CA HIS A 68 33.17 28.60 -5.20
C HIS A 68 32.48 29.55 -6.19
N GLY A 69 32.22 30.79 -5.76
CA GLY A 69 31.65 31.82 -6.63
C GLY A 69 32.71 32.65 -7.38
N ARG A 70 32.28 33.46 -8.36
CA ARG A 70 33.07 34.57 -8.93
C ARG A 70 32.20 35.65 -9.58
N GLY A 71 32.51 36.91 -9.27
CA GLY A 71 32.46 38.06 -10.18
C GLY A 71 31.11 38.48 -10.79
N ALA A 72 30.42 39.43 -10.15
CA ALA A 72 29.42 40.26 -10.83
C ALA A 72 30.07 41.46 -11.54
N ARG A 73 29.56 41.85 -12.72
CA ARG A 73 29.55 43.25 -13.22
C ARG A 73 28.50 43.41 -14.35
N PRO A 74 27.92 44.61 -14.58
CA PRO A 74 26.63 44.72 -15.28
C PRO A 74 26.62 45.58 -16.57
N ALA A 75 25.46 45.53 -17.24
CA ALA A 75 24.81 46.61 -18.00
C ALA A 75 25.33 47.06 -19.39
N ALA A 76 24.55 46.64 -20.40
CA ALA A 76 23.71 47.51 -21.25
C ALA A 76 24.24 48.15 -22.57
N ARG A 77 23.31 48.14 -23.55
CA ARG A 77 23.17 48.99 -24.77
C ARG A 77 24.21 48.86 -25.90
N CYS A 78 23.72 48.35 -27.03
CA CYS A 78 23.65 49.17 -28.26
C CYS A 78 22.30 48.94 -28.98
N ARG A 79 22.02 49.70 -30.05
CA ARG A 79 20.66 49.92 -30.60
C ARG A 79 20.70 50.16 -32.12
N LEU A 80 19.82 49.45 -32.87
CA LEU A 80 19.48 49.69 -34.29
C LEU A 80 20.69 49.53 -35.26
N GLU A 81 20.57 49.37 -36.58
CA GLU A 81 19.55 49.82 -37.54
C GLU A 81 19.06 48.75 -38.54
N ARG A 82 18.11 49.15 -39.40
CA ARG A 82 17.43 48.33 -40.41
C ARG A 82 18.17 48.30 -41.75
N GLY A 83 18.08 47.17 -42.46
CA GLY A 83 18.41 47.03 -43.88
C GLY A 83 17.58 45.91 -44.51
N ALA A 84 17.00 46.13 -45.69
CA ALA A 84 16.07 45.19 -46.32
C ALA A 84 16.11 45.25 -47.85
N ARG A 85 15.55 44.21 -48.50
CA ARG A 85 15.40 44.00 -49.97
C ARG A 85 16.70 43.47 -50.64
N ALA A 86 16.67 42.62 -51.68
CA ALA A 86 15.56 41.96 -52.38
C ALA A 86 15.92 40.57 -52.96
N ARG A 87 14.88 39.73 -53.13
CA ARG A 87 14.57 38.78 -54.24
C ARG A 87 15.68 38.47 -55.27
N HIS A 88 15.85 37.20 -55.67
CA HIS A 88 15.58 36.76 -57.06
C HIS A 88 15.56 35.21 -57.26
N LEU A 89 14.51 34.75 -57.96
CA LEU A 89 14.36 33.60 -58.89
C LEU A 89 15.05 32.22 -58.68
N GLU A 90 14.19 31.21 -58.48
CA GLU A 90 14.23 29.83 -59.05
C GLU A 90 14.19 29.84 -60.60
N PRO A 91 14.72 28.82 -61.35
CA PRO A 91 13.99 27.54 -61.50
C PRO A 91 14.82 26.24 -61.72
N GLY A 92 14.47 25.19 -60.98
CA GLY A 92 15.08 23.84 -61.05
C GLY A 92 14.81 22.93 -62.28
N ARG A 93 15.14 21.63 -62.11
CA ARG A 93 14.85 20.55 -63.08
C ARG A 93 14.72 19.16 -62.44
N ALA A 94 14.18 18.22 -63.20
CA ALA A 94 13.48 17.04 -62.67
C ALA A 94 14.33 15.78 -62.39
N ARG A 95 13.92 15.06 -61.32
CA ARG A 95 13.66 13.60 -61.27
C ARG A 95 14.82 12.61 -61.57
N ARG A 96 15.23 11.87 -60.53
CA ARG A 96 15.68 10.46 -60.66
C ARG A 96 14.85 9.54 -59.76
N ARG A 97 14.61 8.31 -60.23
CA ARG A 97 14.04 7.18 -59.45
C ARG A 97 15.18 6.35 -58.85
N GLY A 98 14.93 5.70 -57.71
CA GLY A 98 15.76 4.61 -57.20
C GLY A 98 15.93 4.65 -55.67
N GLY A 99 15.87 3.48 -55.03
CA GLY A 99 16.00 3.31 -53.58
C GLY A 99 14.69 2.89 -52.91
N ALA A 100 14.56 1.60 -52.60
CA ALA A 100 13.48 1.11 -51.75
C ALA A 100 13.87 1.36 -50.28
N GLY A 101 12.94 1.92 -49.50
CA GLY A 101 13.09 2.09 -48.06
C GLY A 101 11.75 1.89 -47.38
N LEU A 102 11.68 0.96 -46.42
CA LEU A 102 10.53 0.85 -45.52
C LEU A 102 10.51 2.11 -44.66
N THR A 103 9.58 3.02 -44.94
CA THR A 103 9.39 4.22 -44.14
C THR A 103 8.76 3.87 -42.80
N LYS A 104 9.21 4.53 -41.72
CA LYS A 104 8.82 4.22 -40.33
C LYS A 104 7.31 4.27 -40.05
N ALA A 105 6.54 4.92 -40.93
CA ALA A 105 5.08 4.95 -40.89
C ALA A 105 4.40 3.56 -40.98
N ALA A 106 5.09 2.56 -41.55
CA ALA A 106 4.58 1.19 -41.63
C ALA A 106 4.54 0.47 -40.26
N LEU A 107 5.38 0.87 -39.30
CA LEU A 107 5.41 0.26 -37.97
C LEU A 107 4.37 0.89 -37.02
N THR A 108 4.16 2.21 -37.14
CA THR A 108 3.14 2.93 -36.35
C THR A 108 1.71 2.53 -36.72
N PHE A 109 1.46 2.07 -37.96
CA PHE A 109 0.12 1.65 -38.39
C PHE A 109 -0.32 0.31 -37.77
N CYS A 110 0.61 -0.56 -37.38
CA CYS A 110 0.28 -1.87 -36.79
C CYS A 110 -0.11 -1.78 -35.30
N VAL A 111 0.34 -0.75 -34.58
CA VAL A 111 -0.06 -0.49 -33.18
C VAL A 111 -1.47 0.11 -33.11
N ALA A 112 -1.85 0.89 -34.11
CA ALA A 112 -3.11 1.63 -34.19
C ALA A 112 -4.39 0.77 -34.34
N LEU A 113 -4.29 -0.56 -34.32
CA LEU A 113 -5.43 -1.48 -34.41
C LEU A 113 -5.70 -2.30 -33.13
N LEU A 114 -4.89 -2.14 -32.08
CA LEU A 114 -5.04 -2.86 -30.81
C LEU A 114 -5.74 -2.05 -29.71
N LEU A 115 -5.97 -0.75 -29.93
CA LEU A 115 -6.63 0.14 -28.97
C LEU A 115 -8.13 0.28 -29.28
N LEU A 116 -8.86 -0.78 -28.90
CA LEU A 116 -10.33 -0.96 -28.98
C LEU A 116 -10.88 -1.23 -30.40
N PRO A 117 -11.89 -2.13 -30.56
CA PRO A 117 -12.74 -2.71 -29.52
C PRO A 117 -12.42 -4.20 -29.21
N ALA A 118 -11.73 -4.46 -28.10
CA ALA A 118 -11.63 -5.81 -27.52
C ALA A 118 -12.89 -6.17 -26.68
N LEU A 119 -14.08 -6.06 -27.29
CA LEU A 119 -15.36 -6.33 -26.62
C LEU A 119 -16.33 -7.24 -27.42
N ALA A 120 -15.81 -8.03 -28.34
CA ALA A 120 -16.49 -9.20 -28.90
C ALA A 120 -15.48 -10.16 -29.53
N ILE A 121 -15.59 -11.47 -29.24
CA ILE A 121 -14.77 -12.57 -29.80
C ILE A 121 -13.30 -12.51 -29.30
N SER A 122 -12.69 -13.56 -28.72
CA SER A 122 -13.02 -14.99 -28.77
C SER A 122 -12.81 -15.71 -27.43
N ALA A 123 -13.84 -16.40 -26.95
CA ALA A 123 -13.68 -17.49 -25.98
C ALA A 123 -13.33 -18.79 -26.74
N ALA A 124 -12.10 -18.87 -27.27
CA ALA A 124 -11.66 -20.00 -28.11
C ALA A 124 -10.14 -20.24 -28.11
N THR A 125 -9.33 -19.21 -27.86
CA THR A 125 -7.87 -19.29 -27.69
C THR A 125 -7.52 -18.86 -26.26
N GLY A 126 -6.49 -19.46 -25.67
CA GLY A 126 -6.14 -19.26 -24.25
C GLY A 126 -6.16 -17.78 -23.84
N GLY A 127 -6.92 -17.47 -22.79
CA GLY A 127 -7.22 -16.09 -22.40
C GLY A 127 -5.94 -15.29 -22.08
N ILE A 128 -6.00 -13.98 -22.30
CA ILE A 128 -4.92 -13.07 -21.92
C ILE A 128 -4.78 -13.14 -20.40
N ASN A 129 -3.67 -13.70 -19.92
CA ASN A 129 -3.36 -13.79 -18.49
C ASN A 129 -2.92 -12.44 -17.95
N LEU A 130 -3.84 -11.47 -17.92
CA LEU A 130 -3.71 -10.29 -17.07
C LEU A 130 -3.74 -10.77 -15.62
N SER A 131 -2.60 -10.70 -14.93
CA SER A 131 -2.55 -10.99 -13.49
C SER A 131 -3.59 -10.14 -12.78
N THR A 132 -4.58 -10.77 -12.14
CA THR A 132 -5.62 -10.06 -11.39
C THR A 132 -4.97 -9.30 -10.22
N PRO A 133 -5.16 -7.98 -10.09
CA PRO A 133 -4.53 -7.18 -9.05
C PRO A 133 -4.77 -7.73 -7.64
N SER A 134 -3.71 -7.82 -6.83
CA SER A 134 -3.82 -8.24 -5.43
C SER A 134 -4.66 -7.25 -4.61
N ASN A 135 -5.12 -7.70 -3.43
CA ASN A 135 -5.72 -6.78 -2.46
C ASN A 135 -4.73 -5.65 -2.07
N SER A 136 -3.43 -5.93 -2.00
CA SER A 136 -2.38 -4.93 -1.76
C SER A 136 -2.29 -3.90 -2.89
N ALA A 137 -2.46 -4.34 -4.15
CA ALA A 137 -2.51 -3.46 -5.31
C ALA A 137 -3.79 -2.62 -5.34
N LEU A 138 -4.96 -3.23 -5.10
CA LEU A 138 -6.26 -2.54 -5.11
C LEU A 138 -6.42 -1.52 -3.96
N ALA A 139 -5.78 -1.75 -2.81
CA ALA A 139 -5.83 -0.84 -1.66
C ALA A 139 -4.78 0.29 -1.72
N ASP A 140 -3.69 0.09 -2.46
CA ASP A 140 -2.58 1.06 -2.54
C ASP A 140 -2.57 1.87 -3.83
N ILE A 141 -2.91 1.27 -4.97
CA ILE A 141 -2.79 1.92 -6.28
C ILE A 141 -4.10 2.65 -6.63
N PRO A 142 -4.07 3.96 -6.97
CA PRO A 142 -5.23 4.67 -7.50
C PRO A 142 -5.82 3.95 -8.73
N PRO A 143 -7.15 3.81 -8.88
CA PRO A 143 -7.75 3.00 -9.96
C PRO A 143 -7.40 3.44 -11.39
N ASP A 144 -7.20 4.75 -11.58
CA ASP A 144 -6.72 5.36 -12.83
C ASP A 144 -5.28 4.93 -13.14
N TYR A 145 -4.37 4.98 -12.15
CA TYR A 145 -3.01 4.49 -12.29
C TYR A 145 -2.95 2.97 -12.49
N LEU A 146 -3.79 2.20 -11.79
CA LEU A 146 -3.85 0.75 -11.93
C LEU A 146 -4.20 0.33 -13.37
N LEU A 147 -5.20 0.98 -13.97
CA LEU A 147 -5.57 0.77 -15.36
C LEU A 147 -4.42 1.09 -16.31
N LEU A 148 -3.72 2.22 -16.10
CA LEU A 148 -2.55 2.61 -16.89
C LEU A 148 -1.40 1.60 -16.78
N TYR A 149 -1.09 1.10 -15.58
CA TYR A 149 -0.04 0.09 -15.40
C TYR A 149 -0.38 -1.22 -16.13
N GLN A 150 -1.63 -1.69 -16.04
CA GLN A 150 -2.06 -2.91 -16.73
C GLN A 150 -2.05 -2.75 -18.25
N GLN A 151 -2.51 -1.61 -18.78
CA GLN A 151 -2.49 -1.32 -20.21
C GLN A 151 -1.05 -1.19 -20.76
N ALA A 152 -0.20 -0.43 -20.08
CA ALA A 152 1.19 -0.24 -20.47
C ALA A 152 2.01 -1.53 -20.35
N GLY A 153 1.76 -2.34 -19.32
CA GLY A 153 2.39 -3.64 -19.15
C GLY A 153 2.05 -4.60 -20.30
N LEU A 154 0.76 -4.72 -20.64
CA LEU A 154 0.29 -5.53 -21.78
C LEU A 154 0.85 -5.03 -23.13
N ALA A 155 1.01 -3.72 -23.30
CA ALA A 155 1.47 -3.13 -24.56
C ALA A 155 2.98 -3.30 -24.84
N PHE A 156 3.80 -3.55 -23.80
CA PHE A 156 5.26 -3.64 -23.89
C PHE A 156 5.85 -4.95 -23.36
N ASP A 157 5.01 -5.92 -23.01
CA ASP A 157 5.39 -7.19 -22.36
C ASP A 157 6.17 -6.99 -21.04
N VAL A 158 5.76 -6.00 -20.26
CA VAL A 158 6.35 -5.67 -18.95
C VAL A 158 5.35 -6.05 -17.85
N PRO A 159 5.74 -6.80 -16.80
CA PRO A 159 4.85 -7.08 -15.67
C PRO A 159 4.35 -5.78 -15.04
N TRP A 160 3.02 -5.58 -15.04
CA TRP A 160 2.41 -4.32 -14.61
C TRP A 160 2.69 -4.02 -13.13
N GLU A 161 2.98 -5.05 -12.34
CA GLU A 161 3.34 -4.94 -10.93
C GLU A 161 4.71 -4.27 -10.74
N VAL A 162 5.63 -4.42 -11.70
CA VAL A 162 6.93 -3.71 -11.72
C VAL A 162 6.75 -2.25 -12.12
N LEU A 163 5.85 -1.96 -13.07
CA LEU A 163 5.49 -0.58 -13.43
C LEU A 163 4.83 0.15 -12.25
N ALA A 164 3.89 -0.52 -11.58
CA ALA A 164 3.26 -0.03 -10.36
C ALA A 164 4.29 0.22 -9.26
N ALA A 165 5.21 -0.72 -9.03
CA ALA A 165 6.27 -0.60 -8.03
C ALA A 165 7.25 0.56 -8.30
N ILE A 166 7.55 0.87 -9.57
CA ILE A 166 8.35 2.04 -9.93
C ILE A 166 7.56 3.32 -9.62
N GLY A 167 6.30 3.43 -10.06
CA GLY A 167 5.47 4.60 -9.74
C GLY A 167 5.20 4.79 -8.25
N LYS A 168 5.17 3.70 -7.49
CA LYS A 168 5.13 3.70 -6.01
C LYS A 168 6.38 4.33 -5.42
N VAL A 169 7.56 3.87 -5.85
CA VAL A 169 8.88 4.29 -5.31
C VAL A 169 9.26 5.71 -5.75
N GLU A 170 8.91 6.13 -6.96
CA GLU A 170 9.23 7.46 -7.47
C GLU A 170 8.33 8.58 -6.87
N CYS A 171 7.01 8.37 -6.83
CA CYS A 171 6.04 9.42 -6.49
C CYS A 171 4.76 8.95 -5.78
N ASP A 172 4.72 7.75 -5.21
CA ASP A 172 3.50 7.16 -4.61
C ASP A 172 2.28 7.23 -5.56
N HIS A 173 2.46 6.79 -6.81
CA HIS A 173 1.45 6.89 -7.88
C HIS A 173 0.96 8.34 -8.08
N GLY A 174 1.90 9.29 -8.08
CA GLY A 174 1.63 10.73 -8.20
C GLY A 174 1.12 11.43 -6.93
N ARG A 175 0.82 10.70 -5.85
CA ARG A 175 0.29 11.27 -4.59
C ARG A 175 1.35 11.93 -3.72
N TYR A 176 2.63 11.66 -3.92
CA TYR A 176 3.71 12.24 -3.10
C TYR A 176 3.72 13.78 -3.24
N PRO A 177 3.62 14.56 -2.13
CA PRO A 177 3.32 15.99 -2.18
C PRO A 177 4.53 16.88 -2.55
N HIS A 178 5.44 16.38 -3.39
CA HIS A 178 6.54 17.15 -3.96
C HIS A 178 6.17 17.62 -5.38
N PRO A 179 6.29 18.92 -5.72
CA PRO A 179 5.82 19.45 -7.01
C PRO A 179 6.33 18.72 -8.26
N ALA A 180 7.55 18.17 -8.23
CA ALA A 180 8.09 17.43 -9.38
C ALA A 180 7.20 16.26 -9.85
N CYS A 181 6.42 15.65 -8.96
CA CYS A 181 5.58 14.49 -9.28
C CYS A 181 4.36 14.83 -10.16
N TRP A 182 3.89 16.08 -10.16
CA TRP A 182 2.59 16.45 -10.78
C TRP A 182 2.54 17.87 -11.38
N GLN A 183 3.38 18.81 -10.94
CA GLN A 183 3.37 20.17 -11.45
C GLN A 183 4.16 20.25 -12.76
N GLN A 184 3.49 20.54 -13.87
CA GLN A 184 4.14 20.77 -15.17
C GLN A 184 5.25 21.83 -15.04
N GLY A 185 6.44 21.50 -15.54
CA GLY A 185 7.65 22.33 -15.41
C GLY A 185 8.52 22.04 -14.16
N ALA A 186 8.00 21.38 -13.12
CA ALA A 186 8.75 21.14 -11.88
C ALA A 186 9.64 19.88 -11.93
N GLU A 187 10.84 19.99 -11.38
CA GLU A 187 11.83 18.90 -11.30
C GLU A 187 12.36 18.73 -9.87
N ASN A 188 12.87 17.54 -9.56
CA ASN A 188 13.68 17.30 -8.38
C ASN A 188 15.15 17.78 -8.61
N GLN A 189 16.00 17.65 -7.59
CA GLN A 189 17.41 18.08 -7.63
C GLN A 189 18.28 17.40 -8.72
N ALA A 190 17.81 16.34 -9.37
CA ALA A 190 18.49 15.64 -10.45
C ALA A 190 17.97 15.99 -11.86
N GLY A 191 16.94 16.84 -11.99
CA GLY A 191 16.30 17.14 -13.27
C GLY A 191 15.26 16.10 -13.71
N ALA A 192 14.70 15.35 -12.75
CA ALA A 192 13.64 14.37 -12.96
C ALA A 192 12.29 14.90 -12.50
N GLY A 193 11.23 14.65 -13.27
CA GLY A 193 9.85 15.06 -12.96
C GLY A 193 8.81 14.17 -13.64
N GLY A 194 7.56 14.33 -13.24
CA GLY A 194 6.45 13.44 -13.57
C GLY A 194 6.26 12.32 -12.53
N PRO A 195 5.11 11.61 -12.54
CA PRO A 195 4.82 10.56 -11.56
C PRO A 195 5.71 9.31 -11.72
N MET A 196 6.40 9.18 -12.86
CA MET A 196 7.45 8.18 -13.12
C MET A 196 8.87 8.79 -13.10
N GLN A 197 9.01 10.03 -12.62
CA GLN A 197 10.27 10.76 -12.39
C GLN A 197 11.29 10.69 -13.54
N PHE A 198 10.86 11.05 -14.75
CA PHE A 198 11.72 11.04 -15.93
C PHE A 198 12.71 12.21 -15.98
N LEU A 199 13.99 11.88 -16.09
CA LEU A 199 15.04 12.78 -16.57
C LEU A 199 14.70 13.25 -18.00
N ALA A 200 14.85 14.55 -18.27
CA ALA A 200 14.58 15.11 -19.59
C ALA A 200 15.43 14.48 -20.73
N SER A 201 16.61 13.94 -20.41
CA SER A 201 17.46 13.18 -21.35
C SER A 201 16.90 11.82 -21.74
N THR A 202 16.19 11.17 -20.82
CA THR A 202 15.50 9.89 -21.04
C THR A 202 14.16 10.12 -21.74
N TRP A 203 13.41 11.16 -21.35
CA TRP A 203 12.14 11.52 -22.00
C TRP A 203 12.31 11.76 -23.50
N ARG A 204 13.38 12.45 -23.93
CA ARG A 204 13.71 12.66 -25.36
C ARG A 204 14.02 11.39 -26.17
N ARG A 205 14.04 10.21 -25.55
CA ARG A 205 14.28 8.91 -26.21
C ARG A 205 13.12 7.94 -26.10
N TYR A 206 12.41 7.95 -24.96
CA TYR A 206 11.39 6.97 -24.60
C TYR A 206 10.01 7.57 -24.31
N GLY A 207 9.88 8.90 -24.30
CA GLY A 207 8.62 9.61 -24.12
C GLY A 207 7.64 9.31 -25.27
N ILE A 208 6.42 8.93 -24.91
CA ILE A 208 5.30 8.62 -25.80
C ILE A 208 4.12 9.51 -25.43
N ASP A 209 3.50 10.10 -26.45
CA ASP A 209 2.17 10.72 -26.41
C ASP A 209 1.14 9.58 -26.43
N ALA A 210 0.61 9.24 -25.26
CA ALA A 210 -0.18 8.03 -25.04
C ALA A 210 -1.69 8.30 -25.07
N ASP A 211 -2.12 9.46 -24.56
CA ASP A 211 -3.51 9.93 -24.70
C ASP A 211 -3.80 10.57 -26.07
N GLN A 212 -2.76 10.76 -26.90
CA GLN A 212 -2.81 11.27 -28.28
C GLN A 212 -3.27 12.74 -28.37
N ASN A 213 -3.00 13.54 -27.34
CA ASN A 213 -3.26 14.98 -27.34
C ASN A 213 -2.37 15.78 -28.31
N GLY A 214 -1.26 15.19 -28.79
CA GLY A 214 -0.27 15.82 -29.67
C GLY A 214 1.02 16.26 -28.96
N VAL A 215 1.12 16.05 -27.64
CA VAL A 215 2.27 16.42 -26.80
C VAL A 215 2.55 15.30 -25.79
N ALA A 216 3.70 14.63 -25.95
CA ALA A 216 4.25 13.70 -24.96
C ALA A 216 4.73 14.46 -23.71
N ASP A 217 3.90 14.52 -22.68
CA ASP A 217 4.14 15.25 -21.44
C ASP A 217 4.53 14.30 -20.29
N ARG A 218 5.75 14.43 -19.75
CA ARG A 218 6.21 13.59 -18.64
C ARG A 218 5.40 13.74 -17.35
N TRP A 219 4.66 14.83 -17.17
CA TRP A 219 3.79 15.05 -16.01
C TRP A 219 2.36 14.53 -16.23
N ASN A 220 2.00 14.13 -17.45
CA ASN A 220 0.76 13.39 -17.72
C ASN A 220 0.92 11.92 -17.26
N PRO A 221 0.03 11.39 -16.40
CA PRO A 221 0.13 10.00 -15.92
C PRO A 221 0.13 8.95 -17.04
N ALA A 222 -0.67 9.13 -18.09
CA ALA A 222 -0.79 8.16 -19.17
C ALA A 222 0.53 8.06 -19.95
N ASP A 223 1.02 9.19 -20.45
CA ASP A 223 2.30 9.32 -21.13
C ASP A 223 3.44 8.80 -20.26
N ALA A 224 3.49 9.19 -18.99
CA ALA A 224 4.56 8.80 -18.07
C ALA A 224 4.61 7.28 -17.84
N VAL A 225 3.47 6.63 -17.61
CA VAL A 225 3.40 5.18 -17.36
C VAL A 225 3.70 4.37 -18.63
N VAL A 226 3.15 4.78 -19.78
CA VAL A 226 3.43 4.14 -21.08
C VAL A 226 4.90 4.32 -21.48
N SER A 227 5.50 5.48 -21.21
CA SER A 227 6.92 5.74 -21.44
C SER A 227 7.84 4.95 -20.51
N ALA A 228 7.39 4.63 -19.29
CA ALA A 228 8.12 3.75 -18.37
C ALA A 228 8.14 2.30 -18.86
N ALA A 229 7.04 1.80 -19.43
CA ALA A 229 7.01 0.49 -20.06
C ALA A 229 7.90 0.40 -21.30
N ASN A 230 7.83 1.41 -22.18
CA ASN A 230 8.75 1.58 -23.32
C ASN A 230 10.22 1.65 -22.88
N TYR A 231 10.51 2.34 -21.77
CA TYR A 231 11.85 2.40 -21.21
C TYR A 231 12.35 1.04 -20.72
N LEU A 232 11.51 0.24 -20.04
CA LEU A 232 11.91 -1.03 -19.41
C LEU A 232 12.05 -2.19 -20.40
N ALA A 233 11.29 -2.20 -21.50
CA ALA A 233 11.46 -3.19 -22.57
C ALA A 233 12.83 -3.08 -23.25
N ALA A 234 13.33 -1.86 -23.49
CA ALA A 234 14.60 -1.62 -24.18
C ALA A 234 15.88 -2.24 -23.54
N PRO A 235 16.07 -2.24 -22.21
CA PRO A 235 17.15 -2.95 -21.53
C PRO A 235 16.85 -4.44 -21.24
N GLY A 236 15.68 -4.98 -21.63
CA GLY A 236 15.42 -6.42 -21.61
C GLY A 236 14.34 -6.93 -20.66
N ALA A 237 13.38 -6.12 -20.21
CA ALA A 237 12.13 -6.69 -19.68
C ALA A 237 11.36 -7.42 -20.82
N PRO A 238 10.67 -8.55 -20.55
CA PRO A 238 10.47 -9.16 -19.22
C PRO A 238 11.62 -10.07 -18.74
N ASP A 239 12.52 -10.52 -19.61
CA ASP A 239 13.54 -11.54 -19.29
C ASP A 239 14.53 -11.13 -18.19
N ASP A 240 14.95 -9.85 -18.14
CA ASP A 240 15.81 -9.29 -17.09
C ASP A 240 15.19 -8.06 -16.43
N LEU A 241 14.14 -8.27 -15.63
CA LEU A 241 13.55 -7.25 -14.77
C LEU A 241 14.57 -6.58 -13.83
N LYS A 242 15.65 -7.28 -13.44
CA LYS A 242 16.69 -6.75 -12.53
C LYS A 242 17.59 -5.76 -13.27
N GLY A 243 18.08 -6.12 -14.45
CA GLY A 243 18.83 -5.24 -15.34
C GLY A 243 17.99 -4.05 -15.81
N ALA A 244 16.73 -4.27 -16.18
CA ALA A 244 15.81 -3.20 -16.59
C ALA A 244 15.54 -2.19 -15.46
N THR A 245 15.26 -2.66 -14.25
CA THR A 245 15.07 -1.79 -13.08
C THR A 245 16.38 -1.09 -12.69
N TYR A 246 17.53 -1.75 -12.82
CA TYR A 246 18.85 -1.14 -12.56
C TYR A 246 19.22 -0.08 -13.61
N ALA A 247 18.78 -0.24 -14.86
CA ALA A 247 18.93 0.79 -15.89
C ALA A 247 18.10 2.03 -15.54
N TYR A 248 16.87 1.84 -15.04
CA TYR A 248 15.97 2.92 -14.60
C TYR A 248 16.63 3.76 -13.48
N ASN A 249 17.21 3.10 -12.48
CA ASN A 249 17.98 3.75 -11.41
C ASN A 249 19.13 2.82 -10.95
N PRO A 250 20.41 3.21 -11.13
CA PRO A 250 21.58 2.34 -10.93
C PRO A 250 21.95 2.17 -9.44
N SER A 251 20.99 1.66 -8.66
CA SER A 251 21.07 1.46 -7.22
C SER A 251 20.54 0.07 -6.86
N PRO A 252 21.36 -0.86 -6.34
CA PRO A 252 20.89 -2.19 -5.94
C PRO A 252 19.80 -2.14 -4.86
N ALA A 253 19.81 -1.10 -4.01
CA ALA A 253 18.76 -0.88 -3.02
C ALA A 253 17.43 -0.43 -3.64
N TYR A 254 17.47 0.35 -4.73
CA TYR A 254 16.27 0.70 -5.49
C TYR A 254 15.67 -0.56 -6.15
N VAL A 255 16.49 -1.36 -6.84
CA VAL A 255 16.06 -2.61 -7.48
C VAL A 255 15.42 -3.56 -6.45
N ALA A 256 16.03 -3.72 -5.28
CA ALA A 256 15.45 -4.52 -4.20
C ALA A 256 14.11 -3.95 -3.66
N THR A 257 13.98 -2.62 -3.59
CA THR A 257 12.75 -1.96 -3.12
C THR A 257 11.62 -2.08 -4.15
N VAL A 258 11.91 -1.84 -5.44
CA VAL A 258 10.94 -2.01 -6.54
C VAL A 258 10.50 -3.47 -6.64
N LEU A 259 11.42 -4.44 -6.60
CA LEU A 259 11.03 -5.85 -6.69
C LEU A 259 10.24 -6.34 -5.48
N ALA A 260 10.47 -5.78 -4.28
CA ALA A 260 9.65 -6.08 -3.10
C ALA A 260 8.22 -5.47 -3.19
N TRP A 261 8.07 -4.28 -3.80
CA TRP A 261 6.74 -3.73 -4.10
C TRP A 261 6.05 -4.50 -5.23
N ALA A 262 6.79 -4.93 -6.26
CA ALA A 262 6.26 -5.76 -7.33
C ALA A 262 5.81 -7.12 -6.80
N GLU A 263 6.61 -7.77 -5.95
CA GLU A 263 6.23 -8.99 -5.21
C GLU A 263 4.95 -8.74 -4.40
N ARG A 264 4.83 -7.62 -3.67
CA ARG A 264 3.61 -7.25 -2.93
C ARG A 264 2.38 -6.97 -3.80
N TYR A 265 2.54 -6.51 -5.05
CA TYR A 265 1.44 -6.39 -6.00
C TYR A 265 1.14 -7.72 -6.73
N GLN A 266 2.14 -8.61 -6.84
CA GLN A 266 2.02 -10.01 -7.29
C GLN A 266 1.63 -11.00 -6.17
N GLU A 267 1.50 -10.54 -4.91
CA GLU A 267 0.90 -11.28 -3.78
C GLU A 267 -0.58 -11.53 -4.07
N ALA A 268 -0.86 -12.40 -5.05
CA ALA A 268 -2.15 -13.01 -5.25
C ALA A 268 -2.66 -13.51 -3.89
N PHE A 269 -3.98 -13.35 -3.70
CA PHE A 269 -4.72 -13.63 -2.48
C PHE A 269 -4.11 -14.80 -1.68
N ALA A 270 -3.32 -14.49 -0.66
CA ALA A 270 -2.83 -15.52 0.24
C ALA A 270 -4.07 -16.19 0.84
N GLU A 271 -4.20 -17.51 0.69
CA GLU A 271 -5.40 -18.28 1.06
C GLU A 271 -5.57 -18.42 2.59
N GLY A 272 -5.59 -17.28 3.30
CA GLY A 272 -6.52 -17.09 4.41
C GLY A 272 -7.91 -17.22 3.82
N THR A 273 -8.43 -18.43 3.88
CA THR A 273 -9.53 -18.91 3.06
C THR A 273 -10.78 -18.06 3.22
N THR A 274 -11.36 -17.62 2.10
CA THR A 274 -12.80 -17.32 1.99
C THR A 274 -13.64 -18.60 2.01
N ALA A 275 -13.26 -19.55 2.86
CA ALA A 275 -14.10 -20.68 3.19
C ALA A 275 -15.37 -20.12 3.85
N PRO A 276 -16.55 -20.70 3.58
CA PRO A 276 -17.75 -20.36 4.35
C PRO A 276 -17.44 -20.57 5.82
N VAL A 277 -17.53 -19.49 6.61
CA VAL A 277 -17.29 -19.53 8.04
C VAL A 277 -18.23 -20.56 8.67
N ASP A 278 -17.71 -21.52 9.42
CA ASP A 278 -18.48 -22.67 9.88
C ASP A 278 -19.38 -22.30 11.05
N VAL A 279 -20.54 -21.73 10.69
CA VAL A 279 -21.65 -21.44 11.60
C VAL A 279 -22.28 -22.70 12.21
N GLY A 280 -22.01 -23.89 11.66
CA GLY A 280 -22.47 -25.18 12.19
C GLY A 280 -21.68 -25.65 13.40
N ALA A 281 -20.43 -25.19 13.55
CA ALA A 281 -19.59 -25.44 14.71
C ALA A 281 -19.84 -24.45 15.88
N LEU A 282 -20.67 -23.42 15.70
CA LEU A 282 -20.96 -22.43 16.72
C LEU A 282 -21.98 -22.93 17.77
N PRO A 283 -21.92 -22.45 19.03
CA PRO A 283 -23.01 -22.63 19.97
C PRO A 283 -24.32 -22.04 19.42
N ALA A 284 -25.45 -22.70 19.70
CA ALA A 284 -26.73 -22.26 19.17
C ALA A 284 -27.16 -20.88 19.75
N LEU A 285 -27.78 -20.04 18.91
CA LEU A 285 -28.34 -18.73 19.33
C LEU A 285 -29.38 -18.83 20.47
N GLY A 286 -29.93 -20.02 20.72
CA GLY A 286 -30.82 -20.30 21.86
C GLY A 286 -30.12 -20.53 23.21
N ASP A 287 -28.78 -20.57 23.25
CA ASP A 287 -27.99 -20.64 24.48
C ASP A 287 -26.97 -19.48 24.52
N PRO A 288 -27.40 -18.26 24.95
CA PRO A 288 -26.52 -17.12 25.13
C PRO A 288 -25.36 -17.41 26.08
N ALA A 289 -25.60 -18.18 27.15
CA ALA A 289 -24.57 -18.51 28.14
C ALA A 289 -23.47 -19.42 27.58
N ALA A 290 -23.74 -20.22 26.54
CA ALA A 290 -22.68 -20.91 25.79
C ALA A 290 -21.90 -19.98 24.87
N LEU A 291 -22.56 -19.02 24.20
CA LEU A 291 -21.91 -18.02 23.34
C LEU A 291 -21.01 -17.07 24.15
N GLU A 292 -21.50 -16.56 25.30
CA GLU A 292 -20.75 -15.74 26.25
C GLU A 292 -19.48 -16.44 26.72
N ARG A 293 -19.61 -17.67 27.23
CA ARG A 293 -18.46 -18.49 27.67
C ARG A 293 -17.49 -18.79 26.54
N ALA A 294 -18.00 -19.11 25.35
CA ALA A 294 -17.15 -19.37 24.19
C ALA A 294 -16.31 -18.13 23.82
N VAL A 295 -16.93 -16.94 23.75
CA VAL A 295 -16.21 -15.67 23.48
C VAL A 295 -15.19 -15.38 24.58
N LEU A 296 -15.58 -15.47 25.86
CA LEU A 296 -14.70 -15.18 27.00
C LEU A 296 -13.51 -16.15 27.13
N SER A 297 -13.58 -17.32 26.51
CA SER A 297 -12.50 -18.33 26.50
C SER A 297 -11.66 -18.37 25.22
N ASN A 298 -11.99 -17.54 24.21
CA ASN A 298 -11.42 -17.67 22.87
C ASN A 298 -10.06 -16.95 22.77
N PRO A 299 -8.95 -17.66 22.48
CA PRO A 299 -7.63 -17.04 22.39
C PRO A 299 -7.46 -16.10 21.19
N ASN A 300 -8.38 -16.14 20.21
CA ASN A 300 -8.40 -15.27 19.03
C ASN A 300 -9.32 -14.04 19.22
N ILE A 301 -9.84 -13.77 20.43
CA ILE A 301 -10.71 -12.62 20.72
C ILE A 301 -10.18 -11.86 21.96
N GLU A 302 -9.36 -10.83 21.74
CA GLU A 302 -8.94 -9.90 22.79
C GLU A 302 -10.01 -8.80 22.97
N LEU A 303 -10.93 -9.04 23.92
CA LEU A 303 -11.92 -8.07 24.39
C LEU A 303 -11.25 -6.91 25.16
N ARG A 304 -11.83 -5.72 25.06
CA ARG A 304 -11.53 -4.62 26.00
C ARG A 304 -12.20 -4.87 27.37
N PRO A 305 -11.67 -4.35 28.49
CA PRO A 305 -12.23 -4.62 29.82
C PRO A 305 -13.70 -4.21 29.98
N GLU A 306 -14.13 -3.11 29.36
CA GLU A 306 -15.53 -2.69 29.34
C GLU A 306 -16.44 -3.63 28.53
N ALA A 307 -15.88 -4.30 27.52
CA ALA A 307 -16.58 -5.26 26.69
C ALA A 307 -16.63 -6.66 27.32
N GLU A 308 -15.58 -7.10 27.99
CA GLU A 308 -15.58 -8.33 28.81
C GLU A 308 -16.68 -8.28 29.87
N ALA A 309 -16.82 -7.14 30.56
CA ALA A 309 -17.87 -6.91 31.55
C ALA A 309 -19.29 -6.93 30.95
N ASP A 310 -19.48 -6.43 29.71
CA ASP A 310 -20.78 -6.49 29.03
C ASP A 310 -21.16 -7.92 28.62
N VAL A 311 -20.20 -8.74 28.18
CA VAL A 311 -20.42 -10.17 27.87
C VAL A 311 -20.74 -10.95 29.14
N GLN A 312 -19.96 -10.76 30.21
CA GLN A 312 -20.21 -11.40 31.52
C GLN A 312 -21.56 -11.01 32.15
N ALA A 313 -22.10 -9.84 31.79
CA ALA A 313 -23.40 -9.35 32.26
C ALA A 313 -24.57 -9.69 31.31
N GLY A 314 -24.35 -10.47 30.25
CA GLY A 314 -25.40 -10.86 29.29
C GLY A 314 -26.01 -9.67 28.53
N ARG A 315 -25.23 -8.61 28.28
CA ARG A 315 -25.70 -7.34 27.69
C ARG A 315 -25.54 -7.26 26.16
N VAL A 316 -25.00 -8.30 25.55
CA VAL A 316 -24.65 -8.34 24.12
C VAL A 316 -25.64 -9.25 23.38
N ASP A 317 -26.08 -8.86 22.19
CA ASP A 317 -26.96 -9.67 21.36
C ASP A 317 -26.25 -11.00 20.99
N PRO A 318 -26.87 -12.18 21.20
CA PRO A 318 -26.26 -13.47 20.88
C PRO A 318 -25.73 -13.58 19.44
N ARG A 319 -26.31 -12.85 18.48
CA ARG A 319 -25.86 -12.82 17.09
C ARG A 319 -24.53 -12.11 16.92
N VAL A 320 -24.25 -11.07 17.72
CA VAL A 320 -22.95 -10.38 17.74
C VAL A 320 -21.86 -11.31 18.33
N LEU A 321 -22.18 -12.02 19.41
CA LEU A 321 -21.28 -13.03 19.99
C LEU A 321 -21.00 -14.16 18.99
N ALA A 322 -22.04 -14.67 18.32
CA ALA A 322 -21.89 -15.69 17.28
C ALA A 322 -21.08 -15.19 16.08
N ALA A 323 -21.27 -13.96 15.61
CA ALA A 323 -20.48 -13.38 14.50
C ALA A 323 -19.00 -13.18 14.86
N LEU A 324 -18.68 -12.78 16.11
CA LEU A 324 -17.30 -12.72 16.60
C LEU A 324 -16.65 -14.11 16.67
N LEU A 325 -17.38 -15.12 17.17
CA LEU A 325 -16.91 -16.50 17.17
C LEU A 325 -16.71 -17.04 15.76
N ALA A 326 -17.60 -16.70 14.82
CA ALA A 326 -17.47 -17.02 13.41
C ALA A 326 -16.14 -16.47 12.85
N LEU A 327 -15.90 -15.16 12.96
CA LEU A 327 -14.65 -14.54 12.50
C LEU A 327 -13.40 -15.14 13.18
N SER A 328 -13.48 -15.46 14.47
CA SER A 328 -12.35 -16.00 15.24
C SER A 328 -11.84 -17.38 14.78
N GLN A 329 -12.59 -18.08 13.91
CA GLN A 329 -12.14 -19.31 13.25
C GLN A 329 -10.97 -19.08 12.28
N HIS A 330 -10.84 -17.86 11.74
CA HIS A 330 -9.87 -17.51 10.70
C HIS A 330 -9.02 -16.27 11.03
N PHE A 331 -9.50 -15.38 11.91
CA PHE A 331 -8.86 -14.11 12.22
C PHE A 331 -8.58 -13.94 13.72
N SER A 332 -7.48 -13.28 14.07
CA SER A 332 -7.21 -12.81 15.43
C SER A 332 -7.78 -11.40 15.61
N LEU A 333 -8.82 -11.26 16.43
CA LEU A 333 -9.54 -10.02 16.70
C LEU A 333 -9.00 -9.37 17.98
N ALA A 334 -8.65 -8.09 17.95
CA ALA A 334 -8.12 -7.38 19.11
C ALA A 334 -8.69 -5.97 19.31
N GLY A 335 -8.73 -5.53 20.57
CA GLY A 335 -9.40 -4.29 20.98
C GLY A 335 -10.92 -4.34 20.81
N VAL A 336 -11.51 -5.54 20.86
CA VAL A 336 -12.92 -5.81 20.56
C VAL A 336 -13.84 -5.17 21.61
N GLY A 337 -14.90 -4.51 21.15
CA GLY A 337 -15.74 -3.62 21.96
C GLY A 337 -15.56 -2.16 21.54
N PRO A 338 -16.35 -1.21 22.10
CA PRO A 338 -17.39 -1.41 23.11
C PRO A 338 -18.59 -2.16 22.56
N PHE A 339 -19.28 -2.90 23.43
CA PHE A 339 -20.63 -3.38 23.11
C PHE A 339 -21.66 -2.34 23.53
N VAL A 340 -21.77 -2.05 24.83
CA VAL A 340 -22.74 -1.09 25.41
C VAL A 340 -22.03 -0.10 26.32
N SER A 341 -21.18 -0.59 27.22
CA SER A 341 -20.33 0.19 28.11
C SER A 341 -19.23 0.90 27.31
N GLY A 342 -19.06 2.20 27.56
CA GLY A 342 -18.09 3.03 26.84
C GLY A 342 -18.61 3.69 25.55
N HIS A 343 -19.82 3.36 25.08
CA HIS A 343 -20.46 4.03 23.93
C HIS A 343 -21.56 5.02 24.38
N SER A 344 -21.81 6.07 23.58
CA SER A 344 -22.93 7.01 23.79
C SER A 344 -24.29 6.39 23.43
N TYR A 345 -25.37 6.81 24.10
CA TYR A 345 -26.71 6.31 23.78
C TYR A 345 -27.16 6.67 22.35
N TYR A 346 -26.80 7.86 21.88
CA TYR A 346 -27.08 8.33 20.51
C TYR A 346 -25.85 8.20 19.60
N VAL A 347 -26.10 8.04 18.30
CA VAL A 347 -25.09 8.16 17.24
C VAL A 347 -24.62 9.61 17.14
N ALA A 348 -23.30 9.81 17.05
CA ALA A 348 -22.68 11.13 17.13
C ALA A 348 -23.30 12.16 16.18
N GLY A 349 -23.62 13.35 16.71
CA GLY A 349 -24.25 14.44 15.96
C GLY A 349 -25.74 14.27 15.67
N THR A 350 -26.40 13.21 16.19
CA THR A 350 -27.81 12.91 15.93
C THR A 350 -28.59 12.60 17.21
N ASN A 351 -29.92 12.52 17.09
CA ASN A 351 -30.81 11.94 18.11
C ASN A 351 -31.20 10.48 17.77
N ARG A 352 -30.51 9.80 16.84
CA ARG A 352 -30.73 8.36 16.52
C ARG A 352 -30.08 7.51 17.62
N PRO A 353 -30.81 6.64 18.34
CA PRO A 353 -30.19 5.68 19.26
C PRO A 353 -29.18 4.77 18.54
N SER A 354 -28.02 4.55 19.15
CA SER A 354 -26.96 3.68 18.60
C SER A 354 -27.29 2.21 18.80
N ASN A 355 -26.89 1.34 17.86
CA ASN A 355 -27.00 -0.11 18.04
C ASN A 355 -26.17 -0.63 19.23
N HIS A 356 -25.06 0.04 19.56
CA HIS A 356 -24.26 -0.23 20.77
C HIS A 356 -25.10 -0.05 22.04
N ALA A 357 -26.01 0.94 22.10
CA ALA A 357 -26.86 1.18 23.27
C ALA A 357 -27.80 0.01 23.63
N PHE A 358 -27.93 -0.97 22.73
CA PHE A 358 -28.73 -2.19 22.90
C PHE A 358 -27.91 -3.48 22.73
N GLY A 359 -26.58 -3.40 22.71
CA GLY A 359 -25.69 -4.57 22.56
C GLY A 359 -25.69 -5.21 21.16
N ARG A 360 -26.19 -4.50 20.14
CA ARG A 360 -26.35 -4.99 18.75
C ARG A 360 -25.26 -4.51 17.80
N ALA A 361 -24.14 -4.03 18.32
CA ALA A 361 -22.99 -3.57 17.55
C ALA A 361 -21.70 -3.77 18.37
N VAL A 362 -20.57 -3.77 17.67
CA VAL A 362 -19.22 -3.96 18.23
C VAL A 362 -18.20 -3.28 17.33
N ASP A 363 -17.27 -2.51 17.91
CA ASP A 363 -16.08 -2.08 17.18
C ASP A 363 -14.97 -3.14 17.33
N ILE A 364 -14.12 -3.27 16.31
CA ILE A 364 -12.90 -4.11 16.35
C ILE A 364 -11.72 -3.19 16.03
N GLY A 365 -10.76 -3.08 16.94
CA GLY A 365 -9.63 -2.15 16.79
C GLY A 365 -8.57 -2.66 15.80
N SER A 366 -8.23 -3.95 15.89
CA SER A 366 -7.23 -4.62 15.06
C SER A 366 -7.69 -6.00 14.63
N ILE A 367 -7.27 -6.41 13.43
CA ILE A 367 -7.46 -7.75 12.89
C ILE A 367 -6.10 -8.26 12.38
N ASP A 368 -5.74 -9.47 12.79
CA ASP A 368 -4.44 -10.14 12.56
C ASP A 368 -3.21 -9.32 13.02
N GLY A 369 -3.41 -8.50 14.06
CA GLY A 369 -2.37 -7.66 14.67
C GLY A 369 -2.15 -6.31 13.98
N GLU A 370 -2.86 -6.01 12.90
CA GLU A 370 -2.82 -4.73 12.19
C GLU A 370 -4.15 -3.96 12.44
N LEU A 371 -4.12 -2.63 12.53
CA LEU A 371 -5.32 -1.82 12.80
C LEU A 371 -6.36 -1.97 11.68
N VAL A 372 -7.66 -1.98 12.03
CA VAL A 372 -8.75 -1.97 11.04
C VAL A 372 -8.67 -0.67 10.21
N SER A 373 -8.41 -0.83 8.92
CA SER A 373 -8.06 0.26 7.99
C SER A 373 -8.24 -0.22 6.54
N PRO A 374 -8.40 0.67 5.53
CA PRO A 374 -8.54 0.27 4.13
C PRO A 374 -7.37 -0.59 3.62
N SER A 375 -6.17 -0.38 4.16
CA SER A 375 -4.95 -1.12 3.85
C SER A 375 -4.80 -2.45 4.59
N ASN A 376 -5.64 -2.76 5.58
CA ASN A 376 -5.64 -4.06 6.27
C ASN A 376 -6.48 -5.06 5.46
N GLY A 377 -5.78 -5.88 4.66
CA GLY A 377 -6.40 -6.91 3.84
C GLY A 377 -7.18 -7.96 4.63
N ALA A 378 -6.74 -8.31 5.84
CA ALA A 378 -7.46 -9.25 6.70
C ALA A 378 -8.76 -8.65 7.24
N ALA A 379 -8.75 -7.37 7.63
CA ALA A 379 -9.98 -6.67 8.01
C ALA A 379 -10.99 -6.57 6.85
N ARG A 380 -10.52 -6.38 5.61
CA ARG A 380 -11.39 -6.44 4.43
C ARG A 380 -11.99 -7.83 4.21
N GLN A 381 -11.24 -8.91 4.48
CA GLN A 381 -11.77 -10.28 4.41
C GLN A 381 -12.74 -10.59 5.55
N ALA A 382 -12.51 -10.07 6.76
CA ALA A 382 -13.48 -10.17 7.84
C ALA A 382 -14.81 -9.48 7.50
N ALA A 383 -14.76 -8.28 6.88
CA ALA A 383 -15.97 -7.59 6.41
C ALA A 383 -16.72 -8.39 5.32
N LEU A 384 -15.99 -8.93 4.33
CA LEU A 384 -16.58 -9.79 3.30
C LEU A 384 -17.16 -11.10 3.88
N ALA A 385 -16.49 -11.70 4.87
CA ALA A 385 -16.99 -12.88 5.58
C ALA A 385 -18.26 -12.59 6.38
N LEU A 386 -18.35 -11.44 7.05
CA LEU A 386 -19.58 -10.97 7.72
C LEU A 386 -20.74 -10.80 6.72
N ALA A 387 -20.49 -10.16 5.58
CA ALA A 387 -21.49 -9.97 4.51
C ALA A 387 -21.93 -11.30 3.86
N ALA A 388 -21.10 -12.35 3.94
CA ALA A 388 -21.39 -13.70 3.45
C ALA A 388 -22.06 -14.63 4.47
N LEU A 389 -22.26 -14.20 5.73
CA LEU A 389 -22.94 -15.01 6.74
C LEU A 389 -24.41 -15.29 6.35
N PRO A 390 -25.00 -16.42 6.80
CA PRO A 390 -26.44 -16.66 6.64
C PRO A 390 -27.28 -15.59 7.33
N ALA A 391 -28.45 -15.27 6.76
CA ALA A 391 -29.30 -14.16 7.19
C ALA A 391 -29.60 -14.02 8.71
N PRO A 392 -29.70 -15.09 9.54
CA PRO A 392 -29.85 -14.94 10.99
C PRO A 392 -28.62 -14.37 11.74
N LEU A 393 -27.44 -14.38 11.10
CA LEU A 393 -26.16 -13.93 11.65
C LEU A 393 -25.50 -12.78 10.86
N ARG A 394 -25.96 -12.54 9.63
CA ARG A 394 -25.47 -11.47 8.75
C ARG A 394 -25.78 -10.10 9.36
N PRO A 395 -24.81 -9.18 9.50
CA PRO A 395 -25.06 -7.82 9.99
C PRO A 395 -25.96 -7.01 9.05
N ASP A 396 -26.76 -6.10 9.62
CA ASP A 396 -27.56 -5.12 8.87
C ASP A 396 -26.74 -3.91 8.38
N GLU A 397 -25.56 -3.66 8.98
CA GLU A 397 -24.70 -2.49 8.77
C GLU A 397 -23.23 -2.92 8.98
N ILE A 398 -22.31 -2.59 8.06
CA ILE A 398 -20.85 -2.74 8.25
C ILE A 398 -20.24 -1.34 8.30
N GLY A 399 -19.43 -1.07 9.33
CA GLY A 399 -18.87 0.25 9.58
C GLY A 399 -17.67 0.61 8.69
N SER A 400 -17.30 1.89 8.73
CA SER A 400 -16.02 2.38 8.19
C SER A 400 -14.84 1.54 8.71
N PRO A 401 -13.86 1.19 7.88
CA PRO A 401 -13.59 1.74 6.54
C PRO A 401 -14.32 1.04 5.37
N PHE A 402 -15.19 0.06 5.62
CA PHE A 402 -15.78 -0.80 4.60
C PHE A 402 -17.31 -0.63 4.46
N ALA A 403 -17.79 0.60 4.62
CA ALA A 403 -19.22 0.92 4.56
C ALA A 403 -19.83 0.73 3.16
N GLU A 404 -19.02 0.56 2.13
CA GLU A 404 -19.44 0.18 0.78
C GLU A 404 -19.82 -1.31 0.64
N LEU A 405 -19.65 -2.12 1.69
CA LEU A 405 -19.95 -3.56 1.72
C LEU A 405 -21.30 -3.87 2.43
N GLU A 406 -22.28 -2.95 2.35
CA GLU A 406 -23.68 -3.20 2.72
C GLU A 406 -24.26 -4.41 1.94
N ALA A 407 -25.12 -5.20 2.58
CA ALA A 407 -25.39 -6.60 2.20
C ALA A 407 -26.88 -6.97 2.04
#